data_AF-Q388K6-F1
#
_entry.id   AF-Q388K6-F1
#
_cell.length_a   1.000
_cell.length_b   1.000
_cell.length_c   1.000
_cell.angle_alpha   90.00
_cell.angle_beta   90.00
_cell.angle_gamma   90.00
#
_symmetry.space_group_name_H-M   'P 1'
#
loop_
_entity.id
_entity.type
_entity.pdbx_description
1 polymer ?
#
loop_
_entity_poly.entity_id
_entity_poly.type
_entity_poly.pdbx_seq_one_letter_code
_entity_poly.pdbx_strand_id
1 'polypeptide(L)'
;MATGGRSSFAVYLYYAKVLRLLDYLVAFCFGATGFLLGRLIRPYCRTFSWDDLSINNSFAEKETFPDWSLVVMALVSCLFIFIIEKMRERYSPVGEWYMDEQLPEPSSNSITSSTNVLSEERAANRGGASVRERNGLENLPPAPSFERKVQRKFIVDQVINLWILSVVFAFFFSLGIVDVLKIYAGRLRPDFLDRLRREGFNATSPPSNACSLAREGRLSFPSGHSSCAFAAFTPLTMYFLGLSRAFNSGPVWRIILSMFPIYLAICVAASRTRDNRHHFSDILGGSVIGLVIGAFSVNIFFRVRSGEGYLVPRRLEPPRRRSGSPNDNDTV
;
A
#
# COMPACT_ATOMS: atom_id res chain seq x y z
N MET A 1 0.61 -26.62 -9.98
CA MET A 1 0.45 -27.12 -8.59
C MET A 1 -0.65 -28.16 -8.61
N ALA A 2 -0.30 -29.45 -8.62
CA ALA A 2 -1.26 -30.55 -8.67
C ALA A 2 -2.10 -30.57 -7.38
N THR A 3 -3.41 -30.57 -7.52
CA THR A 3 -4.38 -30.79 -6.43
C THR A 3 -4.29 -32.25 -6.00
N GLY A 4 -3.19 -32.64 -5.35
CA GLY A 4 -2.94 -34.02 -4.89
C GLY A 4 -3.88 -34.40 -3.74
N GLY A 5 -5.17 -34.61 -4.05
CA GLY A 5 -6.20 -35.02 -3.09
C GLY A 5 -6.55 -33.97 -2.01
N ARG A 6 -5.98 -32.76 -2.06
CA ARG A 6 -6.34 -31.70 -1.10
C ARG A 6 -7.75 -31.19 -1.39
N SER A 7 -8.57 -31.10 -0.35
CA SER A 7 -9.90 -30.50 -0.45
C SER A 7 -9.82 -29.08 -1.02
N SER A 8 -10.84 -28.66 -1.76
CA SER A 8 -10.95 -27.28 -2.29
C SER A 8 -10.70 -26.23 -1.19
N PHE A 9 -11.16 -26.51 0.04
CA PHE A 9 -10.92 -25.67 1.21
C PHE A 9 -9.46 -25.52 1.60
N ALA A 10 -8.67 -26.60 1.57
CA ALA A 10 -7.23 -26.54 1.88
C ALA A 10 -6.45 -25.70 0.85
N VAL A 11 -6.86 -25.75 -0.42
CA VAL A 11 -6.29 -24.92 -1.49
C VAL A 11 -6.65 -23.45 -1.26
N TYR A 12 -7.91 -23.14 -0.94
CA TYR A 12 -8.34 -21.79 -0.59
C TYR A 12 -7.54 -21.23 0.61
N LEU A 13 -7.41 -21.99 1.70
CA LEU A 13 -6.65 -21.57 2.87
C LEU A 13 -5.17 -21.31 2.55
N TYR A 14 -4.58 -22.10 1.65
CA TYR A 14 -3.22 -21.87 1.19
C TYR A 14 -3.10 -20.51 0.49
N TYR A 15 -3.96 -20.22 -0.49
CA TYR A 15 -3.94 -18.93 -1.19
C TYR A 15 -4.28 -17.75 -0.26
N ALA A 16 -5.24 -17.93 0.67
CA ALA A 16 -5.58 -16.90 1.65
C ALA A 16 -4.38 -16.51 2.53
N LYS A 17 -3.55 -17.49 2.92
CA LYS A 17 -2.30 -17.25 3.67
C LYS A 17 -1.20 -16.64 2.81
N VAL A 18 -1.06 -17.08 1.56
CA VAL A 18 -0.07 -16.52 0.62
C VAL A 18 -0.40 -15.05 0.33
N LEU A 19 -1.66 -14.74 0.01
CA LEU A 19 -2.16 -13.38 -0.27
C LEU A 19 -2.38 -12.53 0.98
N ARG A 20 -2.28 -13.12 2.18
CA ARG A 20 -2.47 -12.42 3.47
C ARG A 20 -3.84 -11.76 3.59
N LEU A 21 -4.89 -12.44 3.14
CA LEU A 21 -6.26 -11.90 3.15
C LEU A 21 -6.74 -11.48 4.55
N LEU A 22 -6.25 -12.17 5.60
CA LEU A 22 -6.53 -11.79 6.98
C LEU A 22 -6.01 -10.39 7.32
N ASP A 23 -4.84 -10.00 6.81
CA ASP A 23 -4.26 -8.70 7.13
C ASP A 23 -5.03 -7.56 6.47
N TYR A 24 -5.52 -7.78 5.24
CA TYR A 24 -6.46 -6.87 4.59
C TYR A 24 -7.75 -6.71 5.40
N LEU A 25 -8.31 -7.84 5.87
CA LEU A 25 -9.52 -7.83 6.68
C LEU A 25 -9.31 -7.09 8.01
N VAL A 26 -8.22 -7.35 8.72
CA VAL A 26 -7.89 -6.66 9.98
C VAL A 26 -7.72 -5.17 9.76
N ALA A 27 -6.99 -4.76 8.71
CA ALA A 27 -6.84 -3.35 8.37
C ALA A 27 -8.19 -2.69 8.08
N PHE A 28 -9.00 -3.30 7.21
CA PHE A 28 -10.34 -2.81 6.86
C PHE A 28 -11.23 -2.70 8.10
N CYS A 29 -11.32 -3.74 8.93
CA CYS A 29 -12.14 -3.74 10.13
C CYS A 29 -11.71 -2.66 11.12
N PHE A 30 -10.39 -2.45 11.30
CA PHE A 30 -9.88 -1.39 12.17
C PHE A 30 -10.31 -0.01 11.68
N GLY A 31 -10.08 0.29 10.39
CA GLY A 31 -10.47 1.57 9.79
C GLY A 31 -11.97 1.80 9.78
N ALA A 32 -12.75 0.78 9.40
CA ALA A 32 -14.21 0.82 9.40
C ALA A 32 -14.79 1.04 10.81
N THR A 33 -14.20 0.42 11.83
CA THR A 33 -14.61 0.61 13.23
C THR A 33 -14.36 2.05 13.66
N GLY A 34 -13.16 2.59 13.45
CA GLY A 34 -12.86 3.98 13.81
C GLY A 34 -13.74 4.99 13.07
N PHE A 35 -13.98 4.77 11.77
CA PHE A 35 -14.88 5.58 10.96
C PHE A 35 -16.34 5.53 11.45
N LEU A 36 -16.83 4.34 11.81
CA LEU A 36 -18.18 4.16 12.34
C LEU A 36 -18.33 4.85 13.71
N LEU A 37 -17.39 4.64 14.63
CA LEU A 37 -17.35 5.34 15.91
C LEU A 37 -17.34 6.86 15.67
N GLY A 38 -16.51 7.31 14.71
CA GLY A 38 -16.41 8.68 14.21
C GLY A 38 -17.72 9.32 13.76
N ARG A 39 -18.76 8.54 13.47
CA ARG A 39 -20.10 9.00 13.09
C ARG A 39 -21.14 8.82 14.18
N LEU A 40 -21.06 7.72 14.92
CA LEU A 40 -22.03 7.37 15.96
C LEU A 40 -21.82 8.17 17.25
N ILE A 41 -20.56 8.45 17.61
CA ILE A 41 -20.24 9.13 18.86
C ILE A 41 -20.27 10.64 18.66
N ARG A 42 -20.83 11.37 19.63
CA ARG A 42 -20.79 12.83 19.66
C ARG A 42 -19.39 13.29 20.05
N PRO A 43 -18.76 14.21 19.29
CA PRO A 43 -17.46 14.77 19.67
C PRO A 43 -17.56 15.58 20.97
N TYR A 44 -16.42 15.74 21.66
CA TYR A 44 -16.33 16.59 22.84
C TYR A 44 -16.90 18.00 22.57
N CYS A 45 -17.85 18.44 23.40
CA CYS A 45 -18.48 19.75 23.23
C CYS A 45 -17.58 20.84 23.83
N ARG A 46 -16.67 21.37 23.02
CA ARG A 46 -15.84 22.50 23.38
C ARG A 46 -16.67 23.80 23.43
N THR A 47 -16.43 24.63 24.43
CA THR A 47 -16.99 25.99 24.53
C THR A 47 -16.38 26.91 23.46
N PHE A 48 -17.09 27.98 23.11
CA PHE A 48 -16.64 28.94 22.10
C PHE A 48 -17.16 30.34 22.43
N SER A 49 -16.52 31.35 21.83
CA SER A 49 -17.00 32.72 21.82
C SER A 49 -17.48 33.10 20.42
N TRP A 50 -18.51 33.92 20.34
CA TRP A 50 -18.98 34.48 19.06
C TRP A 50 -18.00 35.50 18.46
N ASP A 51 -17.10 36.05 19.28
CA ASP A 51 -16.08 37.01 18.88
C ASP A 51 -14.76 36.35 18.43
N ASP A 52 -14.70 35.01 18.44
CA ASP A 52 -13.50 34.28 18.02
C ASP A 52 -13.39 34.25 16.49
N LEU A 53 -12.52 35.12 15.96
CA LEU A 53 -12.25 35.24 14.53
C LEU A 53 -11.65 33.97 13.92
N SER A 54 -10.98 33.11 14.71
CA SER A 54 -10.33 31.91 14.19
C SER A 54 -11.32 30.84 13.73
N ILE A 55 -12.58 30.92 14.19
CA ILE A 55 -13.68 30.00 13.89
C ILE A 55 -14.85 30.70 13.16
N ASN A 56 -14.64 31.91 12.66
CA ASN A 56 -15.64 32.75 12.00
C ASN A 56 -15.49 32.84 10.47
N ASN A 57 -14.72 31.95 9.86
CA ASN A 57 -14.58 31.92 8.41
C ASN A 57 -15.87 31.41 7.75
N SER A 58 -16.04 31.74 6.46
CA SER A 58 -17.18 31.27 5.69
C SER A 58 -17.10 29.77 5.40
N PHE A 59 -18.24 29.09 5.45
CA PHE A 59 -18.37 27.68 5.08
C PHE A 59 -18.26 27.52 3.56
N ALA A 60 -17.30 26.70 3.13
CA ALA A 60 -17.16 26.31 1.73
C ALA A 60 -18.13 25.16 1.40
N GLU A 61 -19.13 25.44 0.56
CA GLU A 61 -20.13 24.44 0.13
C GLU A 61 -19.55 23.34 -0.74
N LYS A 62 -18.58 23.70 -1.58
CA LYS A 62 -17.85 22.75 -2.42
C LYS A 62 -16.42 22.64 -1.92
N GLU A 63 -16.01 21.40 -1.63
CA GLU A 63 -14.64 21.10 -1.25
C GLU A 63 -13.78 20.97 -2.50
N THR A 64 -12.54 21.46 -2.44
CA THR A 64 -11.56 21.31 -3.51
C THR A 64 -11.33 19.85 -3.87
N PHE A 65 -11.04 19.05 -2.84
CA PHE A 65 -10.91 17.60 -2.92
C PHE A 65 -12.01 17.01 -2.03
N PRO A 66 -13.06 16.42 -2.62
CA PRO A 66 -14.15 15.81 -1.86
C PRO A 66 -13.70 14.50 -1.20
N ASP A 67 -14.40 14.03 -0.18
CA ASP A 67 -14.05 12.81 0.58
C ASP A 67 -13.77 11.58 -0.32
N TRP A 68 -14.57 11.37 -1.37
CA TRP A 68 -14.39 10.22 -2.28
C TRP A 68 -13.05 10.22 -3.00
N SER A 69 -12.41 11.40 -3.15
CA SER A 69 -11.09 11.51 -3.79
C SER A 69 -10.00 10.80 -2.99
N LEU A 70 -10.16 10.66 -1.67
CA LEU A 70 -9.21 9.93 -0.81
C LEU A 70 -9.09 8.46 -1.21
N VAL A 71 -10.23 7.81 -1.49
CA VAL A 71 -10.28 6.42 -1.96
C VAL A 71 -9.64 6.31 -3.34
N VAL A 72 -9.92 7.27 -4.22
CA VAL A 72 -9.31 7.31 -5.56
C VAL A 72 -7.78 7.42 -5.47
N MET A 73 -7.24 8.24 -4.57
CA MET A 73 -5.79 8.37 -4.38
C MET A 73 -5.13 7.07 -3.89
N ALA A 74 -5.77 6.35 -2.97
CA ALA A 74 -5.31 5.04 -2.54
C ALA A 74 -5.33 4.00 -3.68
N LEU A 75 -6.41 3.97 -4.46
CA LEU A 75 -6.54 3.09 -5.63
C LEU A 75 -5.51 3.41 -6.72
N VAL A 76 -5.29 4.70 -7.00
CA VAL A 76 -4.27 5.16 -7.95
C VAL A 76 -2.88 4.70 -7.50
N SER A 77 -2.57 4.81 -6.20
CA SER A 77 -1.29 4.33 -5.66
C SER A 77 -1.10 2.82 -5.88
N CYS A 78 -2.14 2.03 -5.62
CA CYS A 78 -2.14 0.59 -5.90
C CYS A 78 -1.98 0.29 -7.40
N LEU A 79 -2.67 1.06 -8.25
CA LEU A 79 -2.64 0.89 -9.70
C LEU A 79 -1.25 1.17 -10.29
N PHE A 80 -0.59 2.26 -9.88
CA PHE A 80 0.77 2.57 -10.33
C PHE A 80 1.75 1.44 -9.98
N ILE A 81 1.70 0.94 -8.74
CA ILE A 81 2.54 -0.19 -8.30
C ILE A 81 2.25 -1.43 -9.14
N PHE A 82 0.98 -1.78 -9.33
CA PHE A 82 0.57 -2.94 -10.12
C PHE A 82 1.08 -2.86 -11.55
N ILE A 83 0.86 -1.72 -12.23
CA ILE A 83 1.28 -1.51 -13.62
C ILE A 83 2.80 -1.60 -13.72
N ILE A 84 3.55 -0.92 -12.85
CA ILE A 84 5.02 -0.87 -12.94
C ILE A 84 5.63 -2.24 -12.66
N GLU A 85 5.17 -2.98 -11.65
CA GLU A 85 5.67 -4.33 -11.40
C GLU A 85 5.28 -5.31 -12.52
N LYS A 86 4.10 -5.17 -13.13
CA LYS A 86 3.71 -5.98 -14.29
C LYS A 86 4.52 -5.64 -15.55
N MET A 87 4.81 -4.37 -15.77
CA MET A 87 5.74 -3.95 -16.83
C MET A 87 7.14 -4.49 -16.56
N ARG A 88 7.61 -4.43 -15.31
CA ARG A 88 8.90 -4.99 -14.90
C ARG A 88 8.96 -6.50 -15.14
N GLU A 89 7.92 -7.25 -14.76
CA GLU A 89 7.79 -8.68 -15.07
C GLU A 89 7.91 -8.96 -16.57
N ARG A 90 7.23 -8.15 -17.41
CA ARG A 90 7.20 -8.38 -18.85
C ARG A 90 8.51 -8.03 -19.56
N TYR A 91 9.15 -6.94 -19.17
CA TYR A 91 10.23 -6.33 -19.94
C TYR A 91 11.62 -6.43 -19.30
N SER A 92 11.73 -6.66 -17.99
CA SER A 92 13.05 -6.78 -17.35
C SER A 92 13.74 -8.07 -17.82
N PRO A 93 14.98 -7.98 -18.34
CA PRO A 93 15.80 -9.14 -18.67
C PRO A 93 16.01 -10.05 -17.46
N VAL A 94 16.22 -11.34 -17.72
CA VAL A 94 16.57 -12.32 -16.68
C VAL A 94 17.96 -12.00 -16.14
N GLY A 95 18.06 -11.83 -14.82
CA GLY A 95 19.29 -11.49 -14.09
C GLY A 95 19.39 -10.01 -13.71
N GLU A 96 18.60 -9.12 -14.32
CA GLU A 96 18.60 -7.70 -13.98
C GLU A 96 17.60 -7.34 -12.88
N TRP A 97 16.64 -8.22 -12.59
CA TRP A 97 15.68 -7.99 -11.52
C TRP A 97 16.32 -8.31 -10.17
N TYR A 98 16.13 -7.43 -9.18
CA TYR A 98 16.71 -7.56 -7.83
C TYR A 98 16.27 -8.83 -7.06
N MET A 99 15.26 -9.54 -7.55
CA MET A 99 14.81 -10.83 -7.02
C MET A 99 15.12 -12.02 -7.95
N ASP A 100 15.75 -11.80 -9.12
CA ASP A 100 16.18 -12.91 -9.98
C ASP A 100 17.29 -13.74 -9.30
N GLU A 101 18.07 -13.16 -8.37
CA GLU A 101 19.02 -13.88 -7.51
C GLU A 101 18.38 -15.02 -6.70
N GLN A 102 17.06 -15.03 -6.56
CA GLN A 102 16.30 -16.04 -5.80
C GLN A 102 15.81 -17.19 -6.67
N LEU A 103 15.92 -17.09 -8.00
CA LEU A 103 15.52 -18.14 -8.92
C LEU A 103 16.64 -19.19 -8.99
N PRO A 104 16.34 -20.50 -8.94
CA PRO A 104 17.36 -21.55 -9.01
C PRO A 104 18.22 -21.37 -10.26
N GLU A 105 19.55 -21.51 -10.13
CA GLU A 105 20.44 -21.74 -11.26
C GLU A 105 19.90 -22.93 -12.08
N PRO A 106 19.85 -22.84 -13.42
CA PRO A 106 19.44 -23.99 -14.21
C PRO A 106 20.44 -25.10 -13.94
N SER A 107 19.98 -26.27 -13.45
CA SER A 107 20.88 -27.40 -13.27
C SER A 107 21.61 -27.67 -14.59
N SER A 108 22.93 -27.85 -14.55
CA SER A 108 23.74 -28.13 -15.74
C SER A 108 23.22 -29.36 -16.50
N ASN A 109 22.65 -30.33 -15.78
CA ASN A 109 22.01 -31.53 -16.35
C ASN A 109 20.77 -31.24 -17.20
N SER A 110 20.17 -30.05 -17.09
CA SER A 110 18.98 -29.70 -17.88
C SER A 110 19.29 -29.25 -19.30
N ILE A 111 20.53 -28.84 -19.59
CA ILE A 111 20.93 -28.49 -20.96
C ILE A 111 20.91 -29.74 -21.85
N THR A 112 21.38 -30.88 -21.34
CA THR A 112 21.37 -32.17 -22.06
C THR A 112 19.96 -32.74 -22.24
N SER A 113 19.03 -32.49 -21.32
CA SER A 113 17.65 -32.94 -21.49
C SER A 113 16.86 -32.08 -22.49
N SER A 114 17.14 -30.77 -22.57
CA SER A 114 16.40 -29.86 -23.44
C SER A 114 16.59 -30.18 -24.93
N THR A 115 17.78 -30.65 -25.30
CA THR A 115 18.06 -31.12 -26.68
C THR A 115 17.27 -32.37 -27.04
N ASN A 116 17.02 -33.27 -26.09
CA ASN A 116 16.21 -34.46 -26.32
C ASN A 116 14.71 -34.14 -26.38
N VAL A 117 14.23 -33.22 -25.55
CA VAL A 117 12.79 -32.83 -25.59
C VAL A 117 12.48 -32.09 -26.89
N LEU A 118 13.33 -31.16 -27.34
CA LEU A 118 13.13 -30.45 -28.61
C LEU A 118 13.24 -31.39 -29.83
N SER A 119 14.06 -32.44 -29.75
CA SER A 119 14.15 -33.45 -30.82
C SER A 119 12.93 -34.36 -30.82
N GLU A 120 12.41 -34.75 -29.66
CA GLU A 120 11.16 -35.52 -29.52
C GLU A 120 9.94 -34.71 -29.99
N GLU A 121 9.84 -33.43 -29.65
CA GLU A 121 8.73 -32.58 -30.09
C GLU A 121 8.75 -32.35 -31.61
N ARG A 122 9.95 -32.16 -32.20
CA ARG A 122 10.12 -32.09 -33.66
C ARG A 122 9.83 -33.43 -34.35
N ALA A 123 10.15 -34.56 -33.72
CA ALA A 123 9.79 -35.88 -34.23
C ALA A 123 8.27 -36.08 -34.20
N ALA A 124 7.62 -35.69 -33.09
CA ALA A 124 6.17 -35.80 -32.90
C ALA A 124 5.35 -34.85 -33.79
N ASN A 125 5.90 -33.70 -34.21
CA ASN A 125 5.21 -32.82 -35.15
C ASN A 125 5.36 -33.25 -36.62
N ARG A 126 6.29 -34.18 -36.93
CA ARG A 126 6.48 -34.71 -38.30
C ARG A 126 5.78 -36.03 -38.55
N GLY A 127 5.58 -36.87 -37.53
CA GLY A 127 4.77 -38.09 -37.62
C GLY A 127 3.47 -37.87 -36.87
N GLY A 128 2.32 -38.25 -37.43
CA GLY A 128 1.04 -38.19 -36.72
C GLY A 128 1.09 -39.01 -35.43
N ALA A 129 1.48 -38.37 -34.33
CA ALA A 129 1.72 -39.03 -33.07
C ALA A 129 0.44 -39.73 -32.61
N SER A 130 0.59 -41.00 -32.22
CA SER A 130 -0.52 -41.77 -31.70
C SER A 130 -1.07 -41.08 -30.44
N VAL A 131 -2.37 -41.25 -30.16
CA VAL A 131 -3.00 -40.75 -28.92
C VAL A 131 -2.21 -41.18 -27.67
N ARG A 132 -1.54 -42.34 -27.73
CA ARG A 132 -0.70 -42.86 -26.66
C ARG A 132 0.59 -42.07 -26.44
N GLU A 133 1.23 -41.58 -27.49
CA GLU A 133 2.42 -40.69 -27.38
C GLU A 133 2.05 -39.30 -26.88
N ARG A 134 0.88 -38.77 -27.28
CA ARG A 134 0.40 -37.48 -26.80
C ARG A 134 0.18 -37.50 -25.27
N ASN A 135 -0.30 -38.61 -24.73
CA ASN A 135 -0.38 -38.83 -23.28
C ASN A 135 1.00 -38.97 -22.62
N GLY A 136 2.02 -39.45 -23.34
CA GLY A 136 3.39 -39.53 -22.83
C GLY A 136 4.03 -38.15 -22.65
N LEU A 137 3.77 -37.24 -23.60
CA LEU A 137 4.28 -35.86 -23.56
C LEU A 137 3.69 -35.03 -22.42
N GLU A 138 2.43 -35.30 -22.05
CA GLU A 138 1.77 -34.67 -20.90
C GLU A 138 2.44 -35.02 -19.56
N ASN A 139 3.22 -36.11 -19.51
CA ASN A 139 3.99 -36.53 -18.34
C ASN A 139 5.43 -36.01 -18.32
N LEU A 140 5.89 -35.29 -19.35
CA LEU A 140 7.22 -34.70 -19.33
C LEU A 140 7.29 -33.57 -18.30
N PRO A 141 8.37 -33.50 -17.50
CA PRO A 141 8.58 -32.36 -16.63
C PRO A 141 8.69 -31.08 -17.47
N PRO A 142 8.13 -29.95 -17.00
CA PRO A 142 8.21 -28.69 -17.73
C PRO A 142 9.66 -28.28 -17.97
N ALA A 143 9.91 -27.65 -19.12
CA ALA A 143 11.24 -27.13 -19.45
C ALA A 143 11.74 -26.17 -18.34
N PRO A 144 13.04 -26.15 -18.00
CA PRO A 144 13.60 -25.29 -16.93
C PRO A 144 13.29 -23.81 -17.12
N SER A 145 13.17 -23.36 -18.38
CA SER A 145 12.78 -21.99 -18.74
C SER A 145 11.32 -21.68 -18.42
N PHE A 146 10.42 -22.67 -18.55
CA PHE A 146 9.02 -22.54 -18.17
C PHE A 146 8.87 -22.48 -16.64
N GLU A 147 9.53 -23.37 -15.90
CA GLU A 147 9.51 -23.35 -14.43
C GLU A 147 9.99 -22.01 -13.88
N ARG A 148 11.10 -21.49 -14.42
CA ARG A 148 11.64 -20.17 -14.05
C ARG A 148 10.63 -19.04 -14.30
N LYS A 149 9.94 -19.04 -15.45
CA LYS A 149 8.90 -18.05 -15.77
C LYS A 149 7.74 -18.11 -14.78
N VAL A 150 7.26 -19.31 -14.46
CA VAL A 150 6.17 -19.52 -13.50
C VAL A 150 6.57 -19.05 -12.10
N GLN A 151 7.78 -19.39 -11.65
CA GLN A 151 8.30 -18.95 -10.36
C GLN A 151 8.47 -17.44 -10.30
N ARG A 152 9.02 -16.82 -11.34
CA ARG A 152 9.18 -15.36 -11.42
C ARG A 152 7.85 -14.62 -11.33
N LYS A 153 6.85 -15.07 -12.10
CA LYS A 153 5.47 -14.54 -12.03
C LYS A 153 4.92 -14.63 -10.60
N PHE A 154 5.07 -15.78 -9.96
CA PHE A 154 4.60 -16.00 -8.60
C PHE A 154 5.28 -15.08 -7.57
N ILE A 155 6.58 -14.81 -7.72
CA ILE A 155 7.30 -13.87 -6.85
C ILE A 155 6.82 -12.44 -7.10
N VAL A 156 6.68 -12.01 -8.37
CA VAL A 156 6.16 -10.67 -8.71
C VAL A 156 4.75 -10.47 -8.14
N ASP A 157 3.86 -11.44 -8.30
CA ASP A 157 2.50 -11.36 -7.76
C ASP A 157 2.48 -11.18 -6.23
N GLN A 158 3.41 -11.83 -5.51
CA GLN A 158 3.58 -11.63 -4.08
C GLN A 158 4.12 -10.24 -3.74
N VAL A 159 5.10 -9.73 -4.50
CA VAL A 159 5.66 -8.37 -4.31
C VAL A 159 4.55 -7.33 -4.48
N ILE A 160 3.77 -7.43 -5.56
CA ILE A 160 2.62 -6.56 -5.83
C ILE A 160 1.64 -6.61 -4.67
N ASN A 161 1.26 -7.81 -4.23
CA ASN A 161 0.31 -7.96 -3.12
C ASN A 161 0.81 -7.31 -1.82
N LEU A 162 2.10 -7.43 -1.50
CA LEU A 162 2.66 -6.83 -0.28
C LEU A 162 2.71 -5.30 -0.34
N TRP A 163 2.98 -4.74 -1.52
CA TRP A 163 2.94 -3.30 -1.72
C TRP A 163 1.51 -2.74 -1.63
N ILE A 164 0.55 -3.41 -2.28
CA ILE A 164 -0.88 -3.05 -2.17
C ILE A 164 -1.34 -3.16 -0.72
N LEU A 165 -0.98 -4.24 -0.02
CA LEU A 165 -1.28 -4.40 1.40
C LEU A 165 -0.68 -3.26 2.23
N SER A 166 0.51 -2.77 1.90
CA SER A 166 1.12 -1.62 2.60
C SER A 166 0.27 -0.35 2.45
N VAL A 167 -0.20 -0.04 1.24
CA VAL A 167 -1.07 1.10 0.96
C VAL A 167 -2.41 0.95 1.70
N VAL A 168 -3.05 -0.22 1.57
CA VAL A 168 -4.36 -0.49 2.18
C VAL A 168 -4.27 -0.44 3.71
N PHE A 169 -3.26 -1.08 4.30
CA PHE A 169 -3.01 -1.02 5.74
C PHE A 169 -2.81 0.43 6.20
N ALA A 170 -1.93 1.19 5.54
CA ALA A 170 -1.66 2.57 5.93
C ALA A 170 -2.92 3.44 5.88
N PHE A 171 -3.70 3.33 4.80
CA PHE A 171 -4.93 4.09 4.61
C PHE A 171 -5.96 3.82 5.71
N PHE A 172 -6.31 2.55 5.94
CA PHE A 172 -7.34 2.20 6.94
C PHE A 172 -6.86 2.41 8.38
N PHE A 173 -5.58 2.16 8.67
CA PHE A 173 -5.03 2.41 10.00
C PHE A 173 -5.02 3.90 10.34
N SER A 174 -4.65 4.75 9.37
CA SER A 174 -4.77 6.20 9.46
C SER A 174 -6.22 6.64 9.69
N LEU A 175 -7.16 6.13 8.88
CA LEU A 175 -8.58 6.44 9.01
C LEU A 175 -9.09 6.13 10.43
N GLY A 176 -8.78 4.92 10.92
CA GLY A 176 -9.24 4.47 12.23
C GLY A 176 -8.71 5.33 13.38
N ILE A 177 -7.41 5.63 13.41
CA ILE A 177 -6.80 6.44 14.47
C ILE A 177 -7.35 7.87 14.45
N VAL A 178 -7.42 8.50 13.27
CA VAL A 178 -7.78 9.90 13.15
C VAL A 178 -9.23 10.14 13.53
N ASP A 179 -10.17 9.30 13.10
CA ASP A 179 -11.57 9.52 13.41
C ASP A 179 -11.89 9.31 14.89
N VAL A 180 -11.21 8.37 15.57
CA VAL A 180 -11.29 8.24 17.04
C VAL A 180 -10.71 9.47 17.73
N LEU A 181 -9.54 9.95 17.29
CA LEU A 181 -8.88 11.09 17.91
C LEU A 181 -9.69 12.39 17.75
N LYS A 182 -10.38 12.59 16.62
CA LYS A 182 -11.26 13.75 16.40
C LYS A 182 -12.40 13.84 17.41
N ILE A 183 -13.00 12.70 17.76
CA ILE A 183 -14.07 12.64 18.77
C ILE A 183 -13.54 13.14 20.11
N TYR A 184 -12.37 12.64 20.52
CA TYR A 184 -11.74 13.01 21.78
C TYR A 184 -11.29 14.48 21.80
N ALA A 185 -10.67 14.95 20.72
CA ALA A 185 -10.12 16.31 20.67
C ALA A 185 -11.21 17.39 20.63
N GLY A 186 -12.30 17.16 19.89
CA GLY A 186 -13.45 18.07 19.77
C GLY A 186 -13.08 19.50 19.36
N ARG A 187 -12.01 19.67 18.57
CA ARG A 187 -11.56 20.99 18.13
C ARG A 187 -12.50 21.53 17.08
N LEU A 188 -12.87 22.80 17.24
CA LEU A 188 -13.72 23.53 16.32
C LEU A 188 -12.99 23.84 15.01
N ARG A 189 -13.71 23.80 13.89
CA ARG A 189 -13.22 24.15 12.56
C ARG A 189 -13.20 25.68 12.36
N PRO A 190 -12.39 26.18 11.41
CA PRO A 190 -12.40 27.60 11.06
C PRO A 190 -13.76 28.12 10.60
N ASP A 191 -14.62 27.26 10.04
CA ASP A 191 -15.96 27.60 9.56
C ASP A 191 -17.09 27.31 10.58
N PHE A 192 -16.75 27.06 11.86
CA PHE A 192 -17.72 26.58 12.86
C PHE A 192 -18.87 27.56 13.13
N LEU A 193 -18.60 28.86 13.30
CA LEU A 193 -19.67 29.84 13.56
C LEU A 193 -20.60 30.01 12.37
N ASP A 194 -20.09 29.93 11.14
CA ASP A 194 -20.93 30.01 9.94
C ASP A 194 -21.83 28.76 9.81
N ARG A 195 -21.33 27.57 10.18
CA ARG A 195 -22.16 26.36 10.28
C ARG A 195 -23.32 26.53 11.28
N LEU A 196 -23.06 27.14 12.44
CA LEU A 196 -24.11 27.43 13.42
C LEU A 196 -25.16 28.40 12.85
N ARG A 197 -24.74 29.48 12.19
CA ARG A 197 -25.65 30.45 11.58
C ARG A 197 -26.51 29.81 10.48
N ARG A 198 -25.95 28.92 9.66
CA ARG A 198 -26.68 28.16 8.64
C ARG A 198 -27.73 27.20 9.23
N GLU A 199 -27.53 26.74 10.46
CA GLU A 199 -28.52 25.96 11.23
C GLU A 199 -29.49 26.85 12.04
N GLY A 200 -29.44 28.18 11.85
CA GLY A 200 -30.32 29.14 12.52
C GLY A 200 -29.91 29.51 13.95
N PHE A 201 -28.70 29.13 14.39
CA PHE A 201 -28.18 29.40 15.73
C PHE A 201 -27.27 30.64 15.73
N ASN A 202 -27.52 31.55 16.67
CA ASN A 202 -26.82 32.83 16.77
C ASN A 202 -26.50 33.20 18.23
N ALA A 203 -25.90 34.37 18.45
CA ALA A 203 -25.46 34.82 19.78
C ALA A 203 -26.60 34.99 20.80
N THR A 204 -27.85 35.16 20.36
CA THR A 204 -29.02 35.30 21.22
C THR A 204 -29.76 33.98 21.45
N SER A 205 -29.33 32.90 20.78
CA SER A 205 -29.96 31.57 20.90
C SER A 205 -29.61 30.89 22.23
N PRO A 206 -30.50 30.05 22.79
CA PRO A 206 -30.26 29.40 24.07
C PRO A 206 -29.09 28.39 23.99
N PRO A 207 -28.17 28.38 24.98
CA PRO A 207 -26.94 27.58 24.92
C PRO A 207 -27.18 26.06 24.97
N SER A 208 -28.34 25.60 25.43
CA SER A 208 -28.64 24.18 25.65
C SER A 208 -28.51 23.30 24.41
N ASN A 209 -28.75 23.86 23.22
CA ASN A 209 -28.75 23.10 21.97
C ASN A 209 -27.42 23.20 21.20
N ALA A 210 -26.50 24.06 21.62
CA ALA A 210 -25.27 24.33 20.88
C ALA A 210 -24.47 23.04 20.62
N CYS A 211 -24.39 22.13 21.60
CA CYS A 211 -23.60 20.89 21.52
C CYS A 211 -24.10 19.85 20.51
N SER A 212 -25.37 19.88 20.10
CA SER A 212 -25.91 18.98 19.08
C SER A 212 -25.84 19.55 17.66
N LEU A 213 -25.76 20.87 17.54
CA LEU A 213 -25.69 21.57 16.26
C LEU A 213 -24.26 21.58 15.71
N ALA A 214 -24.13 21.73 14.39
CA ALA A 214 -22.86 21.86 13.68
C ALA A 214 -21.82 20.79 14.08
N ARG A 215 -22.25 19.54 14.31
CA ARG A 215 -21.41 18.41 14.77
C ARG A 215 -20.10 18.29 13.98
N GLU A 216 -20.20 18.37 12.66
CA GLU A 216 -19.05 18.25 11.74
C GLU A 216 -18.03 19.39 11.92
N GLY A 217 -18.51 20.55 12.36
CA GLY A 217 -17.67 21.68 12.74
C GLY A 217 -16.86 21.44 14.03
N ARG A 218 -17.10 20.36 14.78
CA ARG A 218 -16.32 19.96 15.97
C ARG A 218 -15.27 18.88 15.70
N LEU A 219 -15.14 18.44 14.46
CA LEU A 219 -14.23 17.36 14.04
C LEU A 219 -13.05 17.94 13.24
N SER A 220 -12.37 18.94 13.83
CA SER A 220 -11.24 19.60 13.16
C SER A 220 -9.91 18.87 13.37
N PHE A 221 -9.50 18.59 14.61
CA PHE A 221 -8.17 18.04 14.89
C PHE A 221 -8.18 16.52 15.09
N PRO A 222 -7.29 15.76 14.42
CA PRO A 222 -6.46 16.13 13.26
C PRO A 222 -7.23 16.04 11.93
N SER A 223 -6.65 16.58 10.86
CA SER A 223 -7.23 16.55 9.51
C SER A 223 -7.20 15.13 8.92
N GLY A 224 -8.38 14.55 8.71
CA GLY A 224 -8.54 13.22 8.08
C GLY A 224 -8.10 13.18 6.63
N HIS A 225 -8.38 14.25 5.87
CA HIS A 225 -7.94 14.38 4.49
C HIS A 225 -6.42 14.39 4.35
N SER A 226 -5.76 15.16 5.20
CA SER A 226 -4.29 15.23 5.24
C SER A 226 -3.71 13.85 5.60
N SER A 227 -4.22 13.22 6.66
CA SER A 227 -3.71 11.92 7.10
C SER A 227 -3.89 10.83 6.05
N CYS A 228 -5.09 10.69 5.46
CA CYS A 228 -5.35 9.65 4.47
C CYS A 228 -4.57 9.88 3.17
N ALA A 229 -4.42 11.12 2.72
CA ALA A 229 -3.61 11.44 1.54
C ALA A 229 -2.13 11.08 1.75
N PHE A 230 -1.55 11.48 2.89
CA PHE A 230 -0.17 11.11 3.21
C PHE A 230 0.01 9.61 3.43
N ALA A 231 -0.94 8.94 4.09
CA ALA A 231 -0.91 7.49 4.30
C ALA A 231 -1.00 6.70 2.99
N ALA A 232 -1.76 7.17 2.00
CA ALA A 232 -1.86 6.55 0.68
C ALA A 232 -0.59 6.77 -0.15
N PHE A 233 -0.06 8.01 -0.16
CA PHE A 233 1.05 8.37 -1.05
C PHE A 233 2.44 8.08 -0.49
N THR A 234 2.60 7.92 0.82
CA THR A 234 3.91 7.62 1.43
C THR A 234 4.44 6.24 0.99
N PRO A 235 3.66 5.15 1.02
CA PRO A 235 4.10 3.87 0.46
C PRO A 235 4.44 3.95 -1.03
N LEU A 236 3.70 4.72 -1.82
CA LEU A 236 4.00 4.95 -3.24
C LEU A 236 5.33 5.70 -3.44
N THR A 237 5.59 6.72 -2.63
CA THR A 237 6.88 7.44 -2.65
C THR A 237 8.03 6.52 -2.25
N MET A 238 7.87 5.71 -1.20
CA MET A 238 8.88 4.73 -0.81
C MET A 238 9.13 3.69 -1.91
N TYR A 239 8.07 3.24 -2.59
CA TYR A 239 8.17 2.38 -3.76
C TYR A 239 9.02 3.04 -4.87
N PHE A 240 8.76 4.30 -5.21
CA PHE A 240 9.54 5.03 -6.21
C PHE A 240 10.99 5.27 -5.79
N LEU A 241 11.26 5.55 -4.52
CA LEU A 241 12.63 5.69 -4.00
C LEU A 241 13.40 4.38 -4.14
N GLY A 242 12.76 3.24 -3.83
CA GLY A 242 13.35 1.91 -3.99
C GLY A 242 13.55 1.54 -5.47
N LEU A 243 12.58 1.87 -6.33
CA LEU A 243 12.67 1.62 -7.77
C LEU A 243 13.79 2.42 -8.44
N SER A 244 13.93 3.70 -8.09
CA SER A 244 14.94 4.59 -8.68
C SER A 244 16.35 4.40 -8.10
N ARG A 245 16.50 3.52 -7.09
CA ARG A 245 17.71 3.36 -6.27
C ARG A 245 18.21 4.72 -5.75
N ALA A 246 17.27 5.54 -5.29
CA ALA A 246 17.50 6.95 -4.96
C ALA A 246 18.64 7.16 -3.94
N PHE A 247 18.86 6.19 -3.06
CA PHE A 247 19.87 6.23 -2.01
C PHE A 247 21.21 5.54 -2.36
N ASN A 248 21.40 5.08 -3.60
CA ASN A 248 22.64 4.42 -4.03
C ASN A 248 23.53 5.38 -4.83
N SER A 249 23.90 6.52 -4.22
CA SER A 249 24.73 7.58 -4.82
C SER A 249 24.25 8.08 -6.20
N GLY A 250 22.94 7.97 -6.45
CA GLY A 250 22.32 8.39 -7.70
C GLY A 250 22.14 9.92 -7.77
N PRO A 251 21.83 10.46 -8.96
CA PRO A 251 21.59 11.89 -9.10
C PRO A 251 20.32 12.33 -8.35
N VAL A 252 20.38 13.51 -7.73
CA VAL A 252 19.33 14.06 -6.83
C VAL A 252 17.95 14.15 -7.48
N TRP A 253 17.88 14.36 -8.80
CA TRP A 253 16.59 14.43 -9.52
C TRP A 253 15.74 13.15 -9.35
N ARG A 254 16.36 11.99 -9.11
CA ARG A 254 15.64 10.73 -8.84
C ARG A 254 14.88 10.78 -7.52
N ILE A 255 15.46 11.44 -6.50
CA ILE A 255 14.79 11.68 -5.22
C ILE A 255 13.61 12.63 -5.44
N ILE A 256 13.82 13.74 -6.15
CA ILE A 256 12.77 14.73 -6.44
C ILE A 256 11.59 14.07 -7.17
N LEU A 257 11.87 13.28 -8.21
CA LEU A 257 10.83 12.57 -8.96
C LEU A 257 10.08 11.56 -8.08
N SER A 258 10.80 10.82 -7.22
CA SER A 258 10.19 9.86 -6.30
C SER A 258 9.30 10.51 -5.23
N MET A 259 9.57 11.77 -4.90
CA MET A 259 8.79 12.58 -3.96
C MET A 259 7.50 13.14 -4.57
N PHE A 260 7.27 12.99 -5.88
CA PHE A 260 6.07 13.51 -6.56
C PHE A 260 4.73 13.18 -5.85
N PRO A 261 4.46 11.94 -5.39
CA PRO A 261 3.24 11.64 -4.66
C PRO A 261 3.06 12.43 -3.35
N ILE A 262 4.15 12.75 -2.63
CA ILE A 262 4.08 13.61 -1.44
C ILE A 262 3.68 15.03 -1.79
N TYR A 263 4.13 15.57 -2.93
CA TYR A 263 3.67 16.88 -3.39
C TYR A 263 2.15 16.89 -3.64
N LEU A 264 1.58 15.81 -4.21
CA LEU A 264 0.13 15.67 -4.34
C LEU A 264 -0.57 15.63 -2.98
N ALA A 265 -0.02 14.92 -2.00
CA ALA A 265 -0.53 14.89 -0.63
C ALA A 265 -0.53 16.28 0.02
N ILE A 266 0.54 17.06 -0.20
CA ILE A 266 0.66 18.46 0.27
C ILE A 266 -0.41 19.34 -0.38
N CYS A 267 -0.68 19.20 -1.68
CA CYS A 267 -1.73 19.95 -2.36
C CYS A 267 -3.12 19.67 -1.77
N VAL A 268 -3.44 18.40 -1.48
CA VAL A 268 -4.69 18.01 -0.82
C VAL A 268 -4.76 18.56 0.60
N ALA A 269 -3.67 18.49 1.36
CA ALA A 269 -3.58 19.02 2.71
C ALA A 269 -3.78 20.55 2.73
N ALA A 270 -3.10 21.27 1.84
CA ALA A 270 -3.22 22.71 1.70
C ALA A 270 -4.62 23.15 1.23
N SER A 271 -5.33 22.34 0.43
CA SER A 271 -6.68 22.70 0.02
C SER A 271 -7.65 22.82 1.21
N ARG A 272 -7.36 22.18 2.35
CA ARG A 272 -8.18 22.29 3.56
C ARG A 272 -8.10 23.65 4.23
N THR A 273 -7.02 24.41 4.01
CA THR A 273 -6.95 25.81 4.44
C THR A 273 -7.82 26.68 3.54
N ARG A 274 -7.73 26.48 2.22
CA ARG A 274 -8.56 27.18 1.22
C ARG A 274 -10.05 26.95 1.45
N ASP A 275 -10.43 25.73 1.81
CA ASP A 275 -11.83 25.33 2.03
C ASP A 275 -12.33 25.69 3.46
N ASN A 276 -11.52 26.37 4.29
CA ASN A 276 -11.82 26.71 5.69
C ASN A 276 -12.20 25.51 6.59
N ARG A 277 -11.75 24.29 6.23
CA ARG A 277 -12.16 23.07 6.94
C ARG A 277 -11.29 22.74 8.15
N HIS A 278 -10.03 23.16 8.14
CA HIS A 278 -9.05 22.80 9.16
C HIS A 278 -8.05 23.93 9.43
N HIS A 279 -7.63 24.07 10.68
CA HIS A 279 -6.49 24.93 10.99
C HIS A 279 -5.18 24.28 10.54
N PHE A 280 -4.13 25.09 10.36
CA PHE A 280 -2.80 24.61 9.96
C PHE A 280 -2.25 23.50 10.88
N SER A 281 -2.49 23.59 12.20
CA SER A 281 -2.06 22.55 13.15
C SER A 281 -2.82 21.24 12.99
N ASP A 282 -4.09 21.27 12.57
CA ASP A 282 -4.88 20.08 12.29
C ASP A 282 -4.35 19.36 11.05
N ILE A 283 -4.00 20.16 10.04
CA ILE A 283 -3.40 19.70 8.78
C ILE A 283 -2.04 19.07 9.05
N LEU A 284 -1.16 19.78 9.77
CA LEU A 284 0.17 19.28 10.12
C LEU A 284 0.09 17.99 10.96
N GLY A 285 -0.79 17.96 11.97
CA GLY A 285 -1.01 16.77 12.79
C GLY A 285 -1.48 15.57 11.96
N GLY A 286 -2.44 15.79 11.06
CA GLY A 286 -2.90 14.77 10.12
C GLY A 286 -1.79 14.28 9.19
N SER A 287 -1.05 15.20 8.55
CA SER A 287 0.05 14.85 7.65
C SER A 287 1.14 14.03 8.34
N VAL A 288 1.52 14.40 9.57
CA VAL A 288 2.52 13.66 10.36
C VAL A 288 2.02 12.25 10.69
N ILE A 289 0.77 12.10 11.15
CA ILE A 289 0.17 10.79 11.43
C ILE A 289 0.19 9.92 10.17
N GLY A 290 -0.27 10.46 9.04
CA GLY A 290 -0.29 9.75 7.76
C GLY A 290 1.10 9.33 7.28
N LEU A 291 2.09 10.21 7.39
CA LEU A 291 3.48 9.93 6.99
C LEU A 291 4.11 8.85 7.87
N VAL A 292 3.92 8.93 9.19
CA VAL A 292 4.45 7.93 10.14
C VAL A 292 3.81 6.57 9.90
N ILE A 293 2.48 6.51 9.77
CA ILE A 293 1.76 5.25 9.50
C ILE A 293 2.15 4.67 8.15
N GLY A 294 2.27 5.51 7.11
CA GLY A 294 2.72 5.10 5.78
C GLY A 294 4.12 4.50 5.82
N ALA A 295 5.09 5.19 6.43
CA ALA A 295 6.45 4.68 6.58
C ALA A 295 6.49 3.40 7.43
N PHE A 296 5.73 3.35 8.52
CA PHE A 296 5.61 2.16 9.38
C PHE A 296 5.07 0.96 8.60
N SER A 297 4.03 1.14 7.78
CA SER A 297 3.46 0.08 6.95
C SER A 297 4.49 -0.56 6.02
N VAL A 298 5.28 0.27 5.31
CA VAL A 298 6.31 -0.22 4.41
C VAL A 298 7.38 -0.97 5.20
N ASN A 299 7.79 -0.47 6.37
CA ASN A 299 8.81 -1.11 7.19
C ASN A 299 8.35 -2.45 7.81
N ILE A 300 7.05 -2.69 8.00
CA ILE A 300 6.51 -3.99 8.39
C ILE A 300 6.75 -5.03 7.30
N PHE A 301 6.49 -4.68 6.03
CA PHE A 301 6.47 -5.64 4.93
C PHE A 301 7.79 -5.71 4.15
N PHE A 302 8.55 -4.62 4.13
CA PHE A 302 9.76 -4.43 3.34
C PHE A 302 10.94 -4.02 4.22
N ARG A 303 12.14 -4.32 3.74
CA ARG A 303 13.40 -3.89 4.31
C ARG A 303 14.27 -3.26 3.23
N VAL A 304 14.98 -2.19 3.57
CA VAL A 304 16.01 -1.64 2.69
C VAL A 304 17.20 -2.61 2.67
N ARG A 305 17.55 -3.17 1.51
CA ARG A 305 18.75 -3.99 1.31
C ARG A 305 19.96 -3.08 1.28
N SER A 306 20.91 -3.35 2.19
CA SER A 306 22.15 -2.58 2.32
C SER A 306 22.97 -2.67 1.03
N GLY A 307 23.59 -1.57 0.62
CA GLY A 307 24.46 -1.48 -0.57
C GLY A 307 23.73 -1.27 -1.90
N GLU A 308 22.51 -1.79 -2.04
CA GLU A 308 21.78 -1.72 -3.33
C GLU A 308 20.66 -0.66 -3.33
N GLY A 309 20.10 -0.34 -2.15
CA GLY A 309 19.05 0.67 -2.00
C GLY A 309 17.63 0.20 -2.37
N TYR A 310 17.43 -1.11 -2.59
CA TYR A 310 16.10 -1.66 -2.86
C TYR A 310 15.27 -1.90 -1.60
N LEU A 311 13.96 -1.79 -1.74
CA LEU A 311 13.00 -2.29 -0.76
C LEU A 311 12.59 -3.72 -1.13
N VAL A 312 13.12 -4.67 -0.36
CA VAL A 312 12.93 -6.11 -0.56
C VAL A 312 11.85 -6.60 0.43
N PRO A 313 10.80 -7.30 -0.03
CA PRO A 313 9.89 -8.02 0.84
C PRO A 313 10.58 -8.90 1.86
N ARG A 314 10.27 -8.71 3.15
CA ARG A 314 10.88 -9.50 4.24
C ARG A 314 10.60 -11.00 4.14
N ARG A 315 9.44 -11.40 3.61
CA ARG A 315 9.05 -12.82 3.43
C ARG A 315 9.93 -13.53 2.39
N LEU A 316 10.47 -12.78 1.44
CA LEU A 316 11.25 -13.33 0.33
C LEU A 316 12.75 -13.23 0.59
N GLU A 317 13.22 -12.66 1.71
CA GLU A 317 14.65 -12.52 1.98
C GLU A 317 15.31 -13.92 2.15
N PRO A 318 16.42 -14.20 1.45
CA PRO A 318 17.12 -15.47 1.63
C PRO A 318 17.64 -15.58 3.08
N PRO A 319 17.68 -16.79 3.66
CA PRO A 319 18.23 -16.97 5.00
C PRO A 319 19.67 -16.43 5.01
N ARG A 320 19.95 -15.49 5.92
CA ARG A 320 21.30 -14.94 6.12
C ARG A 320 22.25 -16.12 6.30
N ARG A 321 23.19 -16.32 5.37
CA ARG A 321 24.27 -17.30 5.57
C ARG A 321 24.89 -16.98 6.92
N ARG A 322 24.78 -17.90 7.89
CA ARG A 322 25.54 -17.78 9.13
C ARG A 322 27.00 -17.77 8.69
N SER A 323 27.65 -16.62 8.82
CA SER A 323 29.10 -16.49 8.74
C SER A 323 29.68 -17.27 9.92
N GLY A 324 29.79 -18.58 9.77
CA GLY A 324 30.02 -19.48 10.89
C GLY A 324 29.71 -20.93 10.55
N SER A 325 30.19 -21.40 9.40
CA SER A 325 30.74 -22.76 9.38
C SER A 325 32.24 -22.57 9.16
N PRO A 326 33.04 -22.53 10.24
CA PRO A 326 34.49 -22.56 10.10
C PRO A 326 34.85 -24.00 9.72
N ASN A 327 34.80 -24.32 8.43
CA ASN A 327 35.24 -25.65 7.95
C ASN A 327 35.74 -25.64 6.50
N ASP A 328 36.19 -24.48 6.00
CA ASP A 328 36.91 -24.39 4.72
C ASP A 328 38.43 -24.17 4.93
N ASN A 329 38.95 -24.67 6.05
CA ASN A 329 40.38 -24.96 6.20
C ASN A 329 40.54 -26.48 6.18
N ASP A 330 40.36 -27.12 5.03
CA ASP A 330 40.76 -28.51 4.81
C ASP A 330 40.93 -28.80 3.30
N THR A 331 41.98 -28.24 2.69
CA THR A 331 42.75 -28.93 1.65
C THR A 331 44.20 -28.50 1.76
N VAL A 332 44.92 -29.30 2.55
CA VAL A 332 46.34 -29.75 2.46
C VAL A 332 47.26 -29.03 1.47
#